data_AF-A0A0G1KGY8-F1
#
_entry.id   AF-A0A0G1KGY8-F1
#
_cell.length_a   1.000
_cell.length_b   1.000
_cell.length_c   1.000
_cell.angle_alpha   90.00
_cell.angle_beta   90.00
_cell.angle_gamma   90.00
#
_symmetry.space_group_name_H-M   'P 1'
#
loop_
_entity.id
_entity.type
_entity.pdbx_description
1 polymer ?
#
loop_
_entity_poly.entity_id
_entity_poly.type
_entity_poly.pdbx_seq_one_letter_code
_entity_poly.pdbx_strand_id
1 'polypeptide(L)'
;MFKNKSAEGHFFKASLAHKAKLVTYLVGYGVGFVLPLLLSLVFFFTLKIEWPLLFPLITGVTFGVTYLYRPLGYRLTTSELEILRPRGSRKVMLSDIKSISDNPDILNQLAVGLWRSVGFYGTFGLFWTKKYGQVYVYLTNNANIVEIVRWDGRRIYLSPDDKAKFIALLTEYLGAAGINSAEPSL
;
A
#
# COMPACT_ATOMS: atom_id res chain seq x y z
N MET A 1 9.21 -17.78 16.62
CA MET A 1 10.68 -17.74 16.50
C MET A 1 11.04 -17.94 15.04
N PHE A 2 11.18 -16.85 14.28
CA PHE A 2 11.76 -16.87 12.92
C PHE A 2 12.89 -15.85 12.91
N LYS A 3 14.06 -16.32 13.35
CA LYS A 3 15.32 -15.61 13.20
C LYS A 3 15.95 -16.22 11.95
N ASN A 4 15.64 -15.67 10.77
CA ASN A 4 16.35 -16.05 9.55
C ASN A 4 17.41 -14.99 9.24
N LYS A 5 18.65 -15.45 9.24
CA LYS A 5 19.87 -14.67 9.19
C LYS A 5 20.24 -14.54 7.72
N SER A 6 19.76 -13.49 7.04
CA SER A 6 20.26 -12.97 5.75
C SER A 6 19.36 -11.79 5.33
N ALA A 7 19.85 -10.54 5.44
CA ALA A 7 19.53 -9.42 4.55
C ALA A 7 19.96 -8.10 5.24
N GLU A 8 21.21 -7.70 5.05
CA GLU A 8 21.49 -6.26 4.99
C GLU A 8 20.82 -5.72 3.72
N GLY A 9 19.51 -5.47 3.83
CA GLY A 9 18.72 -4.89 2.76
C GLY A 9 18.47 -3.42 3.06
N HIS A 10 18.57 -2.57 2.03
CA HIS A 10 18.28 -1.15 2.17
C HIS A 10 16.78 -0.95 2.39
N PHE A 11 16.42 -0.34 3.52
CA PHE A 11 15.05 -0.07 3.89
C PHE A 11 14.62 1.35 3.49
N PHE A 12 13.50 1.42 2.78
CA PHE A 12 12.85 2.65 2.37
C PHE A 12 11.49 2.73 3.06
N LYS A 13 11.31 3.77 3.87
CA LYS A 13 10.06 3.98 4.60
C LYS A 13 8.94 4.39 3.64
N ALA A 14 7.70 4.02 3.99
CA ALA A 14 6.49 4.45 3.32
C ALA A 14 5.68 5.36 4.27
N SER A 15 6.00 6.65 4.31
CA SER A 15 5.37 7.59 5.22
C SER A 15 4.04 8.11 4.67
N LEU A 16 3.02 8.10 5.53
CA LEU A 16 1.71 8.61 5.17
C LEU A 16 1.75 10.14 4.99
N ALA A 17 1.25 10.61 3.85
CA ALA A 17 1.10 12.04 3.59
C ALA A 17 0.22 12.72 4.66
N HIS A 18 0.52 13.98 5.00
CA HIS A 18 -0.19 14.74 6.04
C HIS A 18 -1.71 14.80 5.81
N LYS A 19 -2.15 14.98 4.55
CA LYS A 19 -3.57 14.97 4.19
C LYS A 19 -4.22 13.61 4.46
N ALA A 20 -3.53 12.51 4.16
CA ALA A 20 -4.03 11.16 4.40
C ALA A 20 -4.07 10.81 5.89
N LYS A 21 -3.14 11.34 6.71
CA LYS A 21 -3.24 11.26 8.18
C LYS A 21 -4.52 11.93 8.68
N LEU A 22 -4.77 13.16 8.24
CA LEU A 22 -5.93 13.93 8.69
C LEU A 22 -7.25 13.25 8.32
N VAL A 23 -7.38 12.75 7.08
CA VAL A 23 -8.54 11.96 6.64
C VAL A 23 -8.69 10.68 7.47
N THR A 24 -7.60 9.93 7.69
CA THR A 24 -7.65 8.67 8.43
C THR A 24 -8.11 8.86 9.87
N TYR A 25 -7.57 9.86 10.57
CA TYR A 25 -7.87 10.07 11.99
C TYR A 25 -9.19 10.79 12.22
N LEU A 26 -9.47 11.90 11.52
CA LEU A 26 -10.68 12.67 11.76
C LEU A 26 -11.91 12.03 11.14
N VAL A 27 -11.84 11.69 9.86
CA VAL A 27 -13.00 11.13 9.15
C VAL A 27 -13.16 9.65 9.45
N GLY A 28 -12.06 8.89 9.37
CA GLY A 28 -12.09 7.45 9.65
C GLY A 28 -12.46 7.16 11.08
N TYR A 29 -11.57 7.49 12.01
CA TYR A 29 -11.79 7.16 13.40
C TYR A 29 -12.87 8.03 14.06
N GLY A 30 -12.84 9.35 13.85
CA GLY A 30 -13.83 10.24 14.45
C GLY A 30 -15.25 9.97 13.98
N VAL A 31 -15.51 10.11 12.68
CA VAL A 31 -16.85 9.94 12.11
C VAL A 31 -17.21 8.48 11.89
N GLY A 32 -16.27 7.65 11.44
CA GLY A 32 -16.55 6.24 11.11
C GLY A 32 -16.56 5.28 12.29
N PHE A 33 -15.93 5.61 13.42
CA PHE A 33 -15.90 4.72 14.59
C PHE A 33 -16.47 5.37 15.85
N VAL A 34 -15.94 6.51 16.27
CA VAL A 34 -16.31 7.16 17.54
C VAL A 34 -17.76 7.62 17.52
N LEU A 35 -18.21 8.31 16.47
CA LEU A 35 -19.59 8.79 16.38
C LEU A 35 -20.63 7.63 16.39
N PRO A 36 -20.50 6.57 15.56
CA PRO A 36 -21.37 5.40 15.63
C PRO A 36 -21.34 4.73 17.00
N LEU A 37 -20.18 4.64 17.65
CA LEU A 37 -20.07 4.09 18.99
C LEU A 37 -20.86 4.91 20.01
N LEU A 38 -20.68 6.23 20.03
CA LEU A 38 -21.40 7.13 20.93
C LEU A 38 -22.92 7.06 20.71
N LEU A 39 -23.37 7.10 19.45
CA LEU A 39 -24.78 6.95 19.11
C LEU A 39 -25.31 5.60 19.58
N SER A 40 -24.58 4.51 19.31
CA SER A 40 -24.99 3.17 19.72
C SER A 40 -25.13 3.04 21.24
N LEU A 41 -24.22 3.66 22.00
CA LEU A 41 -24.32 3.71 23.47
C LEU A 41 -25.55 4.50 23.92
N VAL A 42 -25.88 5.62 23.29
CA VAL A 42 -27.12 6.37 23.57
C VAL A 42 -28.34 5.50 23.29
N PHE A 43 -28.44 4.85 22.13
CA PHE A 43 -29.55 3.94 21.82
C PHE A 43 -29.66 2.80 22.84
N PHE A 44 -28.53 2.21 23.24
CA PHE A 44 -28.49 1.13 24.23
C PHE A 44 -28.96 1.59 25.62
N PHE A 45 -28.45 2.71 26.13
CA PHE A 45 -28.79 3.15 27.49
C PHE A 45 -30.18 3.76 27.60
N THR A 46 -30.61 4.53 26.59
CA THR A 46 -31.86 5.31 26.61
C THR A 46 -33.05 4.51 26.09
N LEU A 47 -32.87 3.77 24.99
CA LEU A 47 -33.96 3.05 24.31
C LEU A 47 -33.89 1.54 24.52
N LYS A 48 -32.85 1.01 25.18
CA LYS A 48 -32.60 -0.44 25.38
C LYS A 48 -32.53 -1.22 24.07
N ILE A 49 -32.08 -0.56 22.99
CA ILE A 49 -31.92 -1.16 21.68
C ILE A 49 -30.44 -1.53 21.48
N GLU A 50 -30.17 -2.81 21.22
CA GLU A 50 -28.80 -3.34 21.18
C GLU A 50 -28.19 -3.42 19.77
N TRP A 51 -29.00 -3.63 18.74
CA TRP A 51 -28.51 -3.84 17.36
C TRP A 51 -27.64 -2.70 16.79
N PRO A 52 -27.77 -1.41 17.18
CA PRO A 52 -26.86 -0.36 16.72
C PRO A 52 -25.39 -0.62 17.10
N LEU A 53 -25.10 -1.38 18.17
CA LEU A 53 -23.74 -1.75 18.56
C LEU A 53 -22.98 -2.55 17.47
N LEU A 54 -23.69 -3.12 16.49
CA LEU A 54 -23.06 -3.77 15.34
C LEU A 54 -22.31 -2.78 14.44
N PHE A 55 -22.75 -1.51 14.35
CA PHE A 55 -22.09 -0.51 13.50
C PHE A 55 -20.64 -0.24 13.91
N PRO A 56 -20.33 0.16 15.16
CA PRO A 56 -18.94 0.37 15.58
C PRO A 56 -18.12 -0.93 15.53
N LEU A 57 -18.74 -2.10 15.73
CA LEU A 57 -18.05 -3.38 15.58
C LEU A 57 -17.59 -3.60 14.14
N ILE A 58 -18.49 -3.43 13.16
CA ILE A 58 -18.18 -3.61 11.73
C ILE A 58 -17.12 -2.61 11.28
N THR A 59 -17.22 -1.34 11.68
CA THR A 59 -16.23 -0.32 11.30
C THR A 59 -14.88 -0.56 11.97
N GLY A 60 -14.88 -0.96 13.25
CA GLY A 60 -13.69 -1.35 13.99
C GLY A 60 -12.95 -2.53 13.34
N VAL A 61 -13.68 -3.59 12.97
CA VAL A 61 -13.12 -4.74 12.24
C VAL A 61 -12.56 -4.29 10.89
N THR A 62 -13.30 -3.47 10.14
CA THR A 62 -12.88 -2.98 8.81
C THR A 62 -11.57 -2.19 8.90
N PHE A 63 -11.46 -1.26 9.86
CA PHE A 63 -10.22 -0.50 10.08
C PHE A 63 -9.08 -1.37 10.60
N GLY A 64 -9.37 -2.33 11.47
CA GLY A 64 -8.38 -3.29 11.98
C GLY A 64 -7.79 -4.15 10.85
N VAL A 65 -8.64 -4.71 9.99
CA VAL A 65 -8.20 -5.47 8.81
C VAL A 65 -7.39 -4.58 7.87
N THR A 66 -7.86 -3.38 7.58
CA THR A 66 -7.16 -2.43 6.71
C THR A 66 -5.78 -2.06 7.27
N TYR A 67 -5.67 -1.85 8.58
CA TYR A 67 -4.42 -1.58 9.28
C TYR A 67 -3.41 -2.72 9.10
N LEU A 68 -3.85 -3.98 9.18
CA LEU A 68 -2.97 -5.15 9.04
C LEU A 68 -2.34 -5.27 7.65
N TYR A 69 -2.99 -4.72 6.62
CA TYR A 69 -2.51 -4.76 5.23
C TYR A 69 -1.84 -3.47 4.76
N ARG A 70 -1.70 -2.46 5.63
CA ARG A 70 -1.09 -1.19 5.26
C ARG A 70 0.40 -1.35 4.91
N PRO A 71 0.92 -0.64 3.88
CA PRO A 71 2.35 -0.60 3.62
C PRO A 71 3.09 0.10 4.77
N LEU A 72 4.19 -0.51 5.24
CA LEU A 72 5.10 0.10 6.24
C LEU A 72 6.37 0.66 5.58
N GLY A 73 6.77 0.05 4.48
CA GLY A 73 7.98 0.38 3.74
C GLY A 73 8.35 -0.72 2.76
N TYR A 74 9.49 -0.54 2.13
CA TYR A 74 10.04 -1.40 1.10
C TYR A 74 11.46 -1.75 1.49
N ARG A 75 11.84 -3.03 1.38
CA ARG A 75 13.20 -3.49 1.61
C ARG A 75 13.74 -4.02 0.30
N LEU A 76 14.87 -3.45 -0.13
CA LEU A 76 15.61 -3.92 -1.29
C LEU A 76 16.77 -4.79 -0.83
N THR A 77 16.93 -5.93 -1.46
CA THR A 77 18.10 -6.81 -1.36
C THR A 77 18.66 -7.04 -2.75
N THR A 78 19.80 -7.73 -2.86
CA THR A 78 20.42 -8.04 -4.15
C THR A 78 19.59 -8.97 -5.05
N SER A 79 18.56 -9.65 -4.51
CA SER A 79 17.75 -10.62 -5.26
C SER A 79 16.24 -10.38 -5.20
N GLU A 80 15.74 -9.72 -4.14
CA GLU A 80 14.31 -9.48 -3.93
C GLU A 80 13.99 -8.06 -3.46
N LEU A 81 12.82 -7.60 -3.88
CA LEU A 81 12.11 -6.44 -3.35
C LEU A 81 10.97 -6.92 -2.44
N GLU A 82 11.04 -6.56 -1.16
CA GLU A 82 10.02 -6.90 -0.17
C GLU A 82 9.16 -5.67 0.18
N ILE A 83 7.85 -5.81 -0.01
CA ILE A 83 6.83 -4.84 0.39
C ILE A 83 6.37 -5.22 1.80
N LEU A 84 6.81 -4.46 2.79
CA LEU A 84 6.61 -4.74 4.20
C LEU A 84 5.22 -4.30 4.65
N ARG A 85 4.49 -5.22 5.28
CA ARG A 85 3.15 -5.01 5.86
C ARG A 85 3.08 -5.67 7.24
N PRO A 86 2.23 -5.20 8.18
CA PRO A 86 2.09 -5.85 9.48
C PRO A 86 1.72 -7.34 9.36
N ARG A 87 0.88 -7.67 8.38
CA ARG A 87 0.57 -9.05 8.02
C ARG A 87 0.67 -9.25 6.51
N GLY A 88 1.27 -10.37 6.13
CA GLY A 88 1.34 -10.82 4.74
C GLY A 88 2.23 -9.96 3.86
N SER A 89 3.45 -9.61 4.29
CA SER A 89 4.47 -8.98 3.43
C SER A 89 4.60 -9.72 2.09
N ARG A 90 4.84 -8.99 1.01
CA ARG A 90 4.97 -9.55 -0.34
C ARG A 90 6.40 -9.41 -0.82
N LYS A 91 6.94 -10.47 -1.42
CA LYS A 91 8.25 -10.48 -2.07
C LYS A 91 8.07 -10.49 -3.57
N VAL A 92 8.90 -9.74 -4.27
CA VAL A 92 8.99 -9.68 -5.72
C VAL A 92 10.45 -9.96 -6.07
N MET A 93 10.71 -11.01 -6.83
CA MET A 93 12.08 -11.31 -7.26
C MET A 93 12.53 -10.26 -8.27
N LEU A 94 13.77 -9.80 -8.17
CA LEU A 94 14.31 -8.84 -9.13
C LEU A 94 14.36 -9.43 -10.55
N SER A 95 14.54 -10.74 -10.67
CA SER A 95 14.43 -11.48 -11.94
C SER A 95 13.07 -11.34 -12.63
N ASP A 96 12.00 -11.08 -11.87
CA ASP A 96 10.65 -10.91 -12.41
C ASP A 96 10.41 -9.49 -12.92
N ILE A 97 11.30 -8.54 -12.60
CA ILE A 97 11.16 -7.13 -12.96
C ILE A 97 11.67 -6.93 -14.39
N LYS A 98 10.79 -6.39 -15.23
CA LYS A 98 11.08 -6.05 -16.62
C LYS A 98 11.56 -4.60 -16.75
N SER A 99 10.88 -3.67 -16.08
CA SER A 99 11.23 -2.25 -16.12
C SER A 99 10.70 -1.50 -14.91
N ILE A 100 11.29 -0.32 -14.67
CA ILE A 100 10.93 0.61 -13.61
C ILE A 100 10.75 1.99 -14.23
N SER A 101 9.71 2.69 -13.84
CA SER A 101 9.38 4.02 -14.35
C SER A 101 8.80 4.91 -13.26
N ASP A 102 8.90 6.23 -13.46
CA ASP A 102 8.09 7.19 -12.74
C ASP A 102 6.71 7.24 -13.43
N ASN A 103 5.63 7.02 -12.68
CA ASN A 103 4.29 7.02 -13.25
C ASN A 103 3.27 7.65 -12.30
N PRO A 104 3.23 8.99 -12.23
CA PRO A 104 2.28 9.70 -11.37
C PRO A 104 0.82 9.53 -11.81
N ASP A 105 0.58 9.26 -13.10
CA ASP A 105 -0.76 9.24 -13.71
C ASP A 105 -1.61 8.03 -13.31
N ILE A 106 -1.02 7.03 -12.64
CA ILE A 106 -1.76 5.84 -12.22
C ILE A 106 -3.01 6.20 -11.41
N LEU A 107 -2.96 7.23 -10.56
CA LEU A 107 -4.08 7.63 -9.72
C LEU A 107 -5.33 7.99 -10.52
N ASN A 108 -5.17 8.56 -11.71
CA ASN A 108 -6.27 8.91 -12.61
C ASN A 108 -6.79 7.70 -13.40
N GLN A 109 -6.02 6.61 -13.46
CA GLN A 109 -6.33 5.39 -14.22
C GLN A 109 -6.95 4.29 -13.34
N LEU A 110 -7.01 4.48 -12.02
CA LEU A 110 -7.60 3.54 -11.07
C LEU A 110 -9.13 3.50 -11.21
N ALA A 111 -9.62 2.64 -12.10
CA ALA A 111 -11.04 2.51 -12.39
C ALA A 111 -11.82 1.80 -11.28
N VAL A 112 -11.48 0.54 -10.97
CA VAL A 112 -12.26 -0.29 -10.03
C VAL A 112 -11.36 -0.85 -8.94
N GLY A 113 -11.83 -0.78 -7.69
CA GLY A 113 -11.18 -1.43 -6.55
C GLY A 113 -11.72 -2.82 -6.36
N LEU A 114 -10.88 -3.85 -6.56
CA LEU A 114 -11.28 -5.23 -6.31
C LEU A 114 -11.11 -5.57 -4.82
N TRP A 115 -9.94 -5.24 -4.26
CA TRP A 115 -9.60 -5.46 -2.86
C TRP A 115 -8.65 -4.35 -2.40
N ARG A 116 -9.20 -3.19 -2.05
CA ARG A 116 -8.41 -1.97 -1.82
C ARG A 116 -8.82 -1.20 -0.57
N SER A 117 -7.86 -0.42 -0.07
CA SER A 117 -8.08 0.75 0.76
C SER A 117 -7.72 2.02 -0.03
N VAL A 118 -8.54 3.06 0.10
CA VAL A 118 -8.25 4.40 -0.44
C VAL A 118 -8.44 5.40 0.69
N GLY A 119 -7.44 6.25 0.92
CA GLY A 119 -7.45 7.26 1.98
C GLY A 119 -6.97 6.74 3.33
N PHE A 120 -7.55 5.63 3.82
CA PHE A 120 -7.17 5.05 5.12
C PHE A 120 -5.81 4.36 5.07
N TYR A 121 -4.84 4.93 5.78
CA TYR A 121 -3.42 4.50 5.78
C TYR A 121 -2.74 4.52 4.40
N GLY A 122 -3.33 5.20 3.43
CA GLY A 122 -2.83 5.30 2.06
C GLY A 122 -3.80 4.71 1.03
N THR A 123 -3.30 4.52 -0.18
CA THR A 123 -3.99 3.90 -1.31
C THR A 123 -3.28 2.58 -1.61
N PHE A 124 -3.87 1.46 -1.22
CA PHE A 124 -3.22 0.16 -1.40
C PHE A 124 -4.20 -0.98 -1.64
N GLY A 125 -3.71 -2.05 -2.26
CA GLY A 125 -4.46 -3.27 -2.57
C GLY A 125 -4.49 -3.58 -4.07
N LEU A 126 -5.50 -4.34 -4.47
CA LEU A 126 -5.72 -4.77 -5.83
C LEU A 126 -6.75 -3.88 -6.52
N PHE A 127 -6.32 -3.31 -7.64
CA PHE A 127 -7.13 -2.45 -8.50
C PHE A 127 -7.24 -3.09 -9.87
N TRP A 128 -8.26 -2.69 -10.61
CA TRP A 128 -8.41 -2.98 -12.02
C TRP A 128 -8.44 -1.67 -12.81
N THR A 129 -7.67 -1.62 -13.89
CA THR A 129 -7.60 -0.50 -14.82
C THR A 129 -7.98 -0.98 -16.22
N LYS A 130 -8.61 -0.12 -17.02
CA LYS A 130 -8.98 -0.47 -18.40
C LYS A 130 -7.75 -0.73 -19.28
N LYS A 131 -6.64 -0.04 -19.00
CA LYS A 131 -5.41 -0.11 -19.81
C LYS A 131 -4.54 -1.32 -19.46
N TYR A 132 -4.46 -1.71 -18.20
CA TYR A 132 -3.49 -2.72 -17.72
C TYR A 132 -4.15 -3.92 -17.03
N GLY A 133 -5.47 -3.96 -16.91
CA GLY A 133 -6.16 -4.98 -16.14
C GLY A 133 -5.83 -4.87 -14.65
N GLN A 134 -5.47 -6.00 -14.03
CA GLN A 134 -5.17 -6.05 -12.59
C GLN A 134 -3.82 -5.42 -12.25
N VAL A 135 -3.83 -4.46 -11.34
CA VAL A 135 -2.64 -3.79 -10.83
C VAL A 135 -2.61 -3.77 -9.32
N TYR A 136 -1.42 -3.95 -8.74
CA TYR A 136 -1.22 -3.83 -7.31
C TYR A 136 -0.70 -2.45 -6.97
N VAL A 137 -1.31 -1.82 -5.98
CA VAL A 137 -0.97 -0.47 -5.54
C VAL A 137 -0.58 -0.54 -4.07
N TYR A 138 0.50 0.11 -3.68
CA TYR A 138 0.98 0.20 -2.30
C TYR A 138 1.50 1.61 -2.04
N LEU A 139 0.64 2.61 -2.16
CA LEU A 139 0.99 4.01 -2.03
C LEU A 139 0.60 4.53 -0.64
N THR A 140 1.52 5.19 0.04
CA THR A 140 1.30 5.96 1.27
C THR A 140 1.46 7.46 1.03
N ASN A 141 2.22 7.82 0.00
CA ASN A 141 2.40 9.19 -0.46
C ASN A 141 2.30 9.27 -1.99
N ASN A 142 1.30 10.01 -2.48
CA ASN A 142 1.02 10.15 -3.91
C ASN A 142 2.07 10.97 -4.68
N ALA A 143 3.00 11.65 -3.99
CA ALA A 143 4.05 12.45 -4.65
C ALA A 143 5.21 11.60 -5.18
N ASN A 144 5.45 10.41 -4.61
CA ASN A 144 6.67 9.63 -4.83
C ASN A 144 6.39 8.30 -5.54
N ILE A 145 5.54 8.30 -6.56
CA ILE A 145 5.09 7.05 -7.19
C ILE A 145 6.21 6.42 -8.02
N VAL A 146 6.45 5.13 -7.82
CA VAL A 146 7.34 4.30 -8.62
C VAL A 146 6.51 3.15 -9.19
N GLU A 147 6.59 2.96 -10.50
CA GLU A 147 5.98 1.85 -11.20
C GLU A 147 7.03 0.75 -11.45
N ILE A 148 6.61 -0.49 -11.19
CA ILE A 148 7.36 -1.69 -11.51
C ILE A 148 6.52 -2.53 -12.45
N VAL A 149 7.06 -2.82 -13.63
CA VAL A 149 6.46 -3.72 -14.61
C VAL A 149 7.16 -5.06 -14.53
N ARG A 150 6.40 -6.14 -14.42
CA ARG A 150 6.92 -7.51 -14.40
C ARG A 150 6.90 -8.14 -15.80
N TRP A 151 7.68 -9.18 -15.99
CA TRP A 151 7.70 -9.96 -17.25
C TRP A 151 6.34 -10.59 -17.58
N ASP A 152 5.52 -10.92 -16.57
CA ASP A 152 4.15 -11.42 -16.75
C ASP A 152 3.13 -10.32 -17.10
N GLY A 153 3.60 -9.08 -17.33
CA GLY A 153 2.77 -7.93 -17.68
C GLY A 153 2.07 -7.28 -16.49
N ARG A 154 2.14 -7.87 -15.29
CA ARG A 154 1.54 -7.27 -14.09
C ARG A 154 2.34 -6.06 -13.63
N ARG A 155 1.62 -5.11 -13.04
CA ARG A 155 2.19 -3.84 -12.55
C ARG A 155 2.04 -3.69 -11.05
N ILE A 156 3.06 -3.12 -10.44
CA ILE A 156 3.11 -2.81 -9.01
C ILE A 156 3.50 -1.35 -8.84
N TYR A 157 2.72 -0.60 -8.07
CA TYR A 157 2.97 0.80 -7.77
C TYR A 157 3.36 0.97 -6.30
N LEU A 158 4.47 1.65 -6.05
CA LEU A 158 5.05 1.87 -4.73
C LEU A 158 5.26 3.37 -4.49
N SER A 159 5.41 3.79 -3.23
CA SER A 159 5.74 5.17 -2.89
C SER A 159 6.81 5.27 -1.80
N PRO A 160 8.09 4.95 -2.10
CA PRO A 160 9.18 5.13 -1.15
C PRO A 160 9.35 6.62 -0.77
N ASP A 161 9.71 6.90 0.48
CA ASP A 161 9.97 8.27 0.95
C ASP A 161 11.13 8.93 0.16
N ASP A 162 12.17 8.16 -0.17
CA ASP A 162 13.31 8.59 -0.98
C ASP A 162 13.25 7.92 -2.37
N LYS A 163 12.43 8.49 -3.26
CA LYS A 163 12.19 7.95 -4.61
C LYS A 163 13.47 7.82 -5.42
N ALA A 164 14.32 8.86 -5.41
CA ALA A 164 15.53 8.90 -6.21
C ALA A 164 16.53 7.81 -5.78
N LYS A 165 16.79 7.68 -4.47
CA LYS A 165 17.68 6.62 -3.99
C LYS A 165 17.10 5.22 -4.21
N PHE A 166 15.79 5.05 -4.07
CA PHE A 166 15.14 3.76 -4.33
C PHE A 166 15.34 3.31 -5.77
N ILE A 167 15.08 4.20 -6.75
CA ILE A 167 15.25 3.89 -8.17
C ILE A 167 16.73 3.62 -8.47
N ALA A 168 17.64 4.48 -8.01
CA ALA A 168 19.08 4.33 -8.27
C ALA A 168 19.60 2.96 -7.80
N LEU A 169 19.30 2.57 -6.56
CA LEU A 169 19.75 1.31 -5.99
C LEU A 169 19.10 0.09 -6.68
N LEU A 170 17.81 0.19 -7.00
CA LEU A 170 17.11 -0.89 -7.68
C LEU A 170 17.67 -1.11 -9.10
N THR A 171 17.97 -0.03 -9.82
CA THR A 171 18.62 -0.11 -11.14
C THR A 171 20.02 -0.71 -11.03
N GLU A 172 20.80 -0.34 -10.01
CA GLU A 172 22.12 -0.94 -9.75
C GLU A 172 22.02 -2.46 -9.56
N TYR A 173 21.07 -2.93 -8.74
CA TYR A 173 20.87 -4.36 -8.50
C TYR A 173 20.38 -5.11 -9.74
N LEU A 174 19.53 -4.50 -10.56
CA LEU A 174 19.11 -5.10 -11.83
C LEU A 174 20.28 -5.20 -12.82
N GLY A 175 21.10 -4.15 -12.93
CA GLY A 175 22.31 -4.16 -13.76
C GLY A 175 23.31 -5.21 -13.31
N ALA A 176 23.56 -5.33 -12.00
CA ALA A 176 24.42 -6.37 -11.44
C ALA A 176 23.90 -7.79 -11.70
N ALA A 177 22.58 -7.97 -11.80
CA ALA A 177 21.94 -9.24 -12.14
C ALA A 177 21.93 -9.54 -13.66
N GLY A 178 22.49 -8.65 -14.50
CA GLY A 178 22.43 -8.76 -15.96
C GLY A 178 21.03 -8.53 -16.53
N ILE A 179 20.13 -7.95 -15.74
CA ILE A 179 18.77 -7.61 -16.13
C ILE A 179 18.81 -6.18 -16.64
N ASN A 180 18.97 -6.01 -17.94
CA ASN A 180 18.82 -4.70 -18.56
C ASN A 180 17.35 -4.30 -18.45
N SER A 181 17.01 -3.47 -17.46
CA SER A 181 15.74 -2.76 -17.43
C SER A 181 15.61 -2.02 -18.76
N ALA A 182 14.64 -2.40 -19.58
CA ALA A 182 14.34 -1.65 -20.80
C ALA A 182 14.13 -0.19 -20.39
N GLU A 183 14.80 0.73 -21.09
CA GLU A 183 14.77 2.17 -20.83
C GLU A 183 13.35 2.65 -20.49
N PRO A 184 13.22 3.65 -19.59
CA PRO A 184 11.93 4.25 -19.34
C PRO A 184 11.38 4.74 -20.68
N SER A 185 10.24 4.20 -21.10
CA SER A 185 9.51 4.75 -22.22
C SER A 185 9.08 6.16 -21.84
N LEU A 186 9.87 7.14 -22.28
CA LEU A 186 9.57 8.57 -22.25
C LEU A 186 8.24 8.86 -22.94
#